data_AF-A0A511W3B7-F1
#
_entry.id   AF-A0A511W3B7-F1
#
_cell.length_a   1.000
_cell.length_b   1.000
_cell.length_c   1.000
_cell.angle_alpha   90.00
_cell.angle_beta   90.00
_cell.angle_gamma   90.00
#
_symmetry.space_group_name_H-M   'P 1'
#
loop_
_entity.id
_entity.type
_entity.pdbx_description
1 polymer ?
#
loop_
_entity_poly.entity_id
_entity_poly.type
_entity_poly.pdbx_seq_one_letter_code
_entity_poly.pdbx_strand_id
1 'polypeptide(L)' 'MENWMIALLIAVGFIVWMSLEFATDQDRGGGLRGFWKLFKQNLVVMIPLFLVGGVVYFLFFR' A
#
# COMPACT_ATOMS: atom_id res chain seq x y z
N MET A 1 -16.58 -12.44 -13.83
CA MET A 1 -15.88 -11.31 -13.17
C MET A 1 -14.54 -11.18 -13.84
N GLU A 2 -14.24 -10.01 -14.37
CA GLU A 2 -13.06 -9.78 -15.21
C GLU A 2 -11.78 -9.90 -14.36
N ASN A 3 -10.80 -10.68 -14.84
CA ASN A 3 -9.56 -11.00 -14.12
C ASN A 3 -8.79 -9.76 -13.63
N TRP A 4 -8.93 -8.61 -14.31
CA TRP A 4 -8.27 -7.36 -13.93
C TRP A 4 -8.82 -6.77 -12.62
N MET A 5 -10.10 -7.00 -12.31
CA MET A 5 -10.73 -6.49 -11.08
C MET A 5 -10.19 -7.22 -9.85
N ILE A 6 -9.94 -8.53 -9.97
CA ILE A 6 -9.30 -9.34 -8.91
C ILE A 6 -7.87 -8.86 -8.68
N ALA A 7 -7.10 -8.62 -9.75
CA ALA A 7 -5.73 -8.11 -9.63
C ALA A 7 -5.68 -6.75 -8.93
N LEU A 8 -6.62 -5.85 -9.25
CA LEU A 8 -6.71 -4.53 -8.61
C LEU A 8 -7.07 -4.65 -7.11
N LEU A 9 -8.00 -5.53 -6.75
CA LEU A 9 -8.34 -5.79 -5.35
C LEU A 9 -7.15 -6.36 -4.56
N ILE A 10 -6.37 -7.27 -5.16
CA ILE A 10 -5.16 -7.81 -4.54
C ILE A 10 -4.12 -6.69 -4.34
N ALA A 11 -3.88 -5.86 -5.35
CA ALA A 11 -2.92 -4.75 -5.25
C ALA A 11 -3.32 -3.74 -4.16
N VAL A 12 -4.60 -3.34 -4.11
CA VAL A 12 -5.11 -2.44 -3.07
C VAL A 12 -5.02 -3.09 -1.69
N GLY A 13 -5.42 -4.36 -1.57
CA GLY A 13 -5.32 -5.11 -0.32
C GLY A 13 -3.87 -5.19 0.19
N PHE A 14 -2.92 -5.41 -0.71
CA PHE A 14 -1.50 -5.45 -0.37
C PHE A 14 -0.95 -4.09 0.06
N ILE A 15 -1.33 -3.00 -0.63
CA ILE A 15 -0.95 -1.63 -0.23
C ILE A 15 -1.45 -1.32 1.18
N VAL A 16 -2.71 -1.69 1.48
CA VAL A 16 -3.29 -1.49 2.81
C VAL A 16 -2.56 -2.32 3.85
N TRP A 17 -2.32 -3.61 3.57
CA TRP A 17 -1.61 -4.51 4.48
C TRP A 17 -0.19 -4.02 4.80
N MET A 18 0.59 -3.67 3.77
CA MET A 18 1.93 -3.09 3.95
C MET A 18 1.88 -1.80 4.78
N SER A 19 0.94 -0.91 4.47
CA SER A 19 0.81 0.35 5.19
C SER A 19 0.46 0.14 6.67
N LEU A 20 -0.33 -0.90 6.99
CA LEU A 20 -0.63 -1.31 8.37
C LEU A 20 0.60 -1.87 9.08
N GLU A 21 1.36 -2.75 8.43
CA GLU A 21 2.60 -3.29 9.00
C GLU A 21 3.60 -2.17 9.33
N PHE A 22 3.86 -1.27 8.38
CA PHE A 22 4.76 -0.15 8.63
C PHE A 22 4.25 0.81 9.69
N ALA A 23 2.93 1.03 9.76
CA ALA A 23 2.36 1.85 10.82
C ALA A 23 2.53 1.20 12.20
N THR A 24 2.42 -0.13 12.27
CA THR A 24 2.59 -0.91 13.50
C THR A 24 4.03 -0.89 13.97
N ASP A 25 4.98 -1.09 13.07
CA ASP A 25 6.42 -1.05 13.37
C ASP A 25 6.89 0.36 13.81
N GLN A 26 6.34 1.41 13.17
CA GLN A 26 6.67 2.79 13.51
C GLN A 26 5.98 3.30 14.79
N ASP A 27 4.82 2.76 15.15
CA ASP A 27 4.06 3.19 16.32
C ASP A 27 4.64 2.61 17.62
N ARG A 28 5.70 3.25 18.13
CA ARG A 28 6.35 2.92 19.42
C ARG A 28 5.56 3.45 20.64
N GLY A 29 4.26 3.18 20.68
CA GLY A 29 3.38 3.56 21.80
C GLY A 29 2.71 4.93 21.67
N GLY A 30 2.55 5.47 20.46
CA GLY A 30 1.85 6.73 20.18
C GLY A 30 0.31 6.61 20.23
N GLY A 31 -0.21 5.40 20.48
CA GLY A 31 -1.64 5.11 20.60
C GLY A 31 -2.39 5.23 19.28
N LEU A 32 -3.70 4.97 19.31
CA LEU A 32 -4.55 4.86 18.11
C LEU A 32 -4.50 6.09 17.18
N ARG A 33 -4.32 7.30 17.74
CA ARG A 33 -4.22 8.53 16.93
C ARG A 33 -2.87 8.64 16.22
N GLY A 34 -1.79 8.23 16.88
CA GLY A 34 -0.44 8.15 16.29
C GLY A 34 -0.41 7.11 15.18
N PHE A 35 -0.91 5.91 15.47
CA PHE A 35 -1.08 4.84 14.50
C PHE A 35 -1.82 5.30 13.24
N TRP A 36 -3.00 5.90 13.38
CA TRP A 36 -3.79 6.36 12.23
C TRP A 36 -3.10 7.45 11.40
N LYS A 37 -2.29 8.29 12.04
CA LYS A 37 -1.48 9.28 11.33
C LYS A 37 -0.39 8.59 10.50
N LEU A 38 0.35 7.66 11.11
CA LEU A 38 1.41 6.90 10.45
C LEU A 38 0.87 6.04 9.32
N PHE A 39 -0.27 5.37 9.51
CA PHE A 39 -0.93 4.60 8.47
C PHE A 39 -1.30 5.44 7.25
N LYS A 40 -1.91 6.62 7.45
CA LYS A 40 -2.24 7.53 6.34
C LYS A 40 -0.98 8.04 5.64
N GLN A 41 0.07 8.33 6.40
CA GLN A 41 1.35 8.77 5.84
C GLN A 41 1.98 7.65 4.99
N ASN A 42 1.97 6.41 5.48
CA ASN A 42 2.48 5.25 4.77
C ASN A 42 1.65 4.94 3.50
N LEU A 43 0.32 5.07 3.55
CA LEU A 43 -0.53 4.92 2.36
C LEU A 43 -0.16 5.90 1.25
N VAL A 44 0.06 7.17 1.59
CA VAL A 44 0.45 8.22 0.63
C VAL A 44 1.80 7.91 -0.04
N VAL A 45 2.70 7.20 0.66
CA VAL A 45 3.99 6.76 0.11
C VAL A 45 3.85 5.48 -0.71
N MET A 46 3.07 4.50 -0.24
CA MET A 46 2.92 3.19 -0.87
C MET A 46 2.20 3.25 -2.22
N ILE A 47 1.19 4.11 -2.37
CA ILE A 47 0.44 4.26 -3.62
C ILE A 47 1.36 4.64 -4.80
N PRO A 48 2.18 5.73 -4.74
CA PRO A 48 3.10 6.06 -5.82
C PRO A 48 4.13 4.96 -6.09
N LEU A 49 4.63 4.28 -5.05
CA LEU A 49 5.54 3.14 -5.19
C LEU A 49 4.93 2.02 -6.03
N PHE A 50 3.67 1.66 -5.75
CA PHE A 50 2.93 0.66 -6.51
C PHE A 50 2.60 1.12 -7.93
N LEU A 51 2.31 2.40 -8.14
CA LEU A 51 2.09 2.95 -9.48
C LEU A 51 3.38 2.88 -10.32
N VAL A 52 4.53 3.25 -9.76
CA VAL A 52 5.83 3.14 -10.43
C VAL A 52 6.14 1.68 -10.76
N GLY A 53 5.95 0.76 -9.80
CA GLY A 53 6.12 -0.67 -10.03
C GLY A 53 5.21 -1.21 -11.14
N GLY A 54 3.94 -0.76 -11.17
CA GLY A 54 2.99 -1.10 -12.22
C GLY A 54 3.40 -0.58 -13.60
N VAL A 55 3.90 0.65 -13.68
CA VAL A 55 4.44 1.23 -14.94
C VAL A 55 5.66 0.45 -15.41
N VAL A 56 6.60 0.12 -14.51
CA VAL A 56 7.78 -0.70 -14.85
C VAL A 56 7.36 -2.08 -15.35
N TYR A 57 6.44 -2.76 -14.64
CA TYR A 57 5.91 -4.04 -15.09
C TYR A 57 5.31 -3.95 -16.50
N PHE A 58 4.51 -2.91 -16.75
CA PHE A 58 3.88 -2.70 -18.05
C PHE A 58 4.90 -2.43 -19.17
N LEU A 59 5.99 -1.69 -18.90
CA LEU A 59 6.98 -1.34 -19.91
C LEU A 59 7.96 -2.47 -20.24
N PHE A 60 8.23 -3.38 -19.29
CA PHE A 60 9.31 -4.36 -19.44
C PHE A 60 8.84 -5.82 -19.53
N PHE A 61 7.64 -6.15 -19.04
CA PHE A 61 7.18 -7.54 -18.91
C PHE A 61 5.86 -7.84 -19.65
N ARG A 62 5.25 -6.82 -20.25
CA ARG A 62 4.10 -6.96 -21.14
C ARG A 62 4.51 -6.66 -22.57
#